data_AF-A0A2D6Y537-F1
#
_entry.id   AF-A0A2D6Y537-F1
#
_cell.length_a   1.000
_cell.length_b   1.000
_cell.length_c   1.000
_cell.angle_alpha   90.00
_cell.angle_beta   90.00
_cell.angle_gamma   90.00
#
_symmetry.space_group_name_H-M   'P 1'
#
loop_
_entity.id
_entity.type
_entity.pdbx_description
1 polymer ?
#
loop_
_entity_poly.entity_id
_entity_poly.type
_entity_poly.pdbx_seq_one_letter_code
_entity_poly.pdbx_strand_id
1 'polypeptide(L)' 'MKRSLRLLMRRHGLLERLERLQVLLSVQIETLPLGNESWLDTERELVAVERALERIPAFDL' A
#
# COMPACT_ATOMS: atom_id res chain seq x y z
N MET A 1 21.29 12.04 9.64
CA MET A 1 21.59 10.86 8.82
C MET A 1 20.77 9.61 9.18
N LYS A 2 20.86 9.03 10.40
CA LYS A 2 20.10 7.80 10.77
C LYS A 2 18.57 7.91 10.65
N ARG A 3 17.99 9.09 10.90
CA ARG A 3 16.53 9.34 10.77
C ARG A 3 16.09 9.33 9.30
N SER A 4 16.84 9.97 8.41
CA SER A 4 16.55 10.04 6.98
C SER A 4 16.58 8.66 6.33
N LEU A 5 17.57 7.83 6.68
CA LEU A 5 17.66 6.45 6.19
C LEU A 5 16.45 5.60 6.61
N ARG A 6 16.01 5.73 7.88
CA ARG A 6 14.80 5.03 8.36
C ARG A 6 13.53 5.47 7.65
N LEU A 7 13.39 6.76 7.33
CA LEU A 7 12.24 7.26 6.58
C LEU A 7 12.23 6.74 5.15
N LEU A 8 13.41 6.69 4.50
CA LEU A 8 13.56 6.17 3.15
C LEU A 8 13.24 4.66 3.08
N MET A 9 13.78 3.86 4.01
CA MET A 9 13.46 2.42 4.10
C MET A 9 11.96 2.20 4.37
N ARG A 10 11.35 3.00 5.25
CA ARG A 10 9.91 2.92 5.54
C ARG A 10 9.07 3.28 4.32
N ARG A 11 9.43 4.33 3.59
CA ARG A 11 8.76 4.74 2.35
C ARG A 11 8.85 3.64 1.29
N HIS A 12 10.04 3.05 1.12
CA HIS A 12 10.25 1.95 0.18
C HIS A 12 9.37 0.74 0.51
N GLY A 13 9.36 0.28 1.77
CA GLY A 13 8.50 -0.84 2.17
C GLY A 13 7.00 -0.56 2.01
N LEU A 14 6.57 0.70 2.19
CA LEU A 14 5.18 1.11 1.94
C LEU A 14 4.85 1.09 0.45
N LEU A 15 5.75 1.53 -0.43
CA LEU A 15 5.55 1.46 -1.88
C LEU A 15 5.44 0.01 -2.37
N GLU A 16 6.35 -0.87 -1.93
CA GLU A 16 6.26 -2.30 -2.28
C GLU A 16 4.96 -2.93 -1.78
N ARG A 17 4.47 -2.50 -0.60
CA ARG A 17 3.19 -2.98 -0.06
C ARG A 17 2.01 -2.46 -0.87
N LEU A 18 2.04 -1.19 -1.29
CA LEU A 18 1.02 -0.58 -2.14
C LEU A 18 0.87 -1.37 -3.45
N GLU A 19 1.97 -1.62 -4.16
CA GLU A 19 1.97 -2.38 -5.42
C GLU A 19 1.36 -3.78 -5.24
N ARG A 20 1.74 -4.49 -4.17
CA ARG A 20 1.16 -5.82 -3.87
C ARG A 20 -0.34 -5.77 -3.59
N LEU A 21 -0.81 -4.76 -2.86
CA LEU A 21 -2.24 -4.61 -2.54
C LEU A 21 -3.06 -4.27 -3.79
N GLN A 22 -2.53 -3.44 -4.68
CA GLN A 22 -3.18 -3.13 -5.96
C GLN A 22 -3.34 -4.38 -6.84
N VAL A 23 -2.30 -5.20 -6.93
CA VAL A 23 -2.37 -6.49 -7.65
C VAL A 23 -3.39 -7.43 -7.01
N LEU A 24 -3.35 -7.57 -5.68
CA LEU A 24 -4.29 -8.43 -4.96
C LEU A 24 -5.74 -7.99 -5.15
N LEU A 25 -6.00 -6.69 -5.08
CA LEU A 25 -7.33 -6.12 -5.27
C LEU A 25 -7.84 -6.38 -6.69
N SER A 26 -6.98 -6.19 -7.71
CA SER A 26 -7.34 -6.47 -9.11
C SER A 26 -7.75 -7.93 -9.30
N VAL A 27 -6.95 -8.86 -8.77
CA VAL A 27 -7.25 -10.30 -8.84
C VAL A 27 -8.56 -10.62 -8.11
N GLN A 28 -8.77 -10.05 -6.92
CA GLN A 28 -10.02 -10.25 -6.19
C GLN A 28 -11.21 -9.76 -7.02
N ILE A 29 -11.20 -8.52 -7.52
CA ILE A 29 -12.29 -7.97 -8.33
C ILE A 29 -12.60 -8.86 -9.56
N GLU A 30 -11.58 -9.39 -10.24
CA GLU A 30 -11.75 -10.23 -11.42
C GLU A 30 -12.26 -11.65 -11.11
N THR A 31 -11.95 -12.18 -9.93
CA THR A 31 -12.20 -13.60 -9.57
C THR A 31 -13.25 -13.80 -8.49
N LEU A 32 -13.81 -12.72 -7.95
CA LEU A 32 -14.66 -12.75 -6.77
C LEU A 32 -15.96 -13.52 -7.02
N PRO A 33 -16.24 -14.59 -6.25
CA PRO A 33 -17.58 -15.13 -6.18
C PRO A 33 -18.51 -14.09 -5.55
N LEU A 34 -19.72 -13.97 -6.12
CA LEU A 34 -20.78 -13.10 -5.60
C LEU A 34 -20.92 -13.26 -4.07
N GLY A 35 -20.77 -12.15 -3.35
CA GLY A 35 -20.94 -12.10 -1.89
C GLY A 35 -19.67 -12.27 -1.06
N ASN A 36 -18.49 -12.39 -1.67
CA ASN A 36 -17.24 -12.30 -0.92
C ASN A 36 -16.78 -10.83 -0.79
N GLU A 37 -16.64 -10.37 0.45
CA GLU A 37 -16.27 -9.00 0.81
C GLU A 37 -14.76 -8.85 1.11
N SER A 38 -13.94 -9.87 0.88
CA SER A 38 -12.50 -9.84 1.20
C SER A 38 -11.71 -8.72 0.50
N TRP A 39 -12.25 -8.16 -0.59
CA TRP A 39 -11.68 -7.00 -1.26
C TRP A 39 -11.81 -5.70 -0.45
N LEU A 40 -12.82 -5.58 0.43
CA LEU A 40 -12.99 -4.41 1.29
C LEU A 40 -11.83 -4.27 2.27
N ASP A 41 -11.31 -5.38 2.79
CA ASP A 41 -10.16 -5.35 3.69
C ASP A 41 -8.88 -4.95 2.94
N THR A 42 -8.71 -5.44 1.70
CA THR A 42 -7.61 -5.02 0.82
C THR A 42 -7.68 -3.51 0.52
N GLU A 43 -8.86 -2.98 0.19
CA GLU A 43 -9.07 -1.53 -0.03
C GLU A 43 -8.75 -0.70 1.22
N ARG A 44 -9.22 -1.13 2.39
CA ARG A 44 -8.92 -0.43 3.66
C ARG A 44 -7.43 -0.35 3.91
N GLU A 45 -6.70 -1.44 3.64
CA GLU A 45 -5.25 -1.44 3.78
C GLU A 45 -4.57 -0.54 2.74
N LEU A 46 -5.08 -0.53 1.50
CA LEU A 46 -4.59 0.32 0.41
C LEU A 46 -4.65 1.81 0.81
N VAL A 47 -5.82 2.26 1.27
CA VAL A 47 -6.02 3.64 1.74
C VAL A 47 -5.12 3.97 2.94
N ALA A 48 -4.89 3.01 3.85
CA ALA A 48 -4.00 3.21 4.99
C ALA A 48 -2.54 3.39 4.55
N VAL A 49 -2.07 2.61 3.56
CA VAL A 49 -0.72 2.72 3.00
C VAL A 49 -0.54 4.02 2.23
N GLU A 50 -1.51 4.42 1.40
CA GLU A 50 -1.48 5.68 0.66
C GLU A 50 -1.39 6.87 1.61
N ARG A 51 -2.24 6.92 2.64
CA ARG A 51 -2.18 7.96 3.69
C ARG A 51 -0.86 7.96 4.46
N ALA A 52 -0.25 6.79 4.66
CA ALA A 52 1.05 6.70 5.30
C ALA A 52 2.17 7.26 4.39
N LEU A 53 2.08 7.02 3.08
CA LEU A 53 2.99 7.57 2.09
C LEU A 53 2.88 9.08 1.95
N GLU A 54 1.66 9.65 1.95
CA GLU A 54 1.42 11.11 1.93
C GLU A 54 2.12 11.84 3.10
N ARG A 55 2.26 11.17 4.25
CA ARG A 55 2.90 11.73 5.46
C ARG A 55 4.42 11.59 5.46
N ILE A 56 4.99 10.83 4.53
CA ILE A 56 6.44 10.65 4.39
C ILE A 56 6.89 11.40 3.14
N PRO A 57 7.64 12.50 3.28
CA PRO A 57 8.09 13.27 2.13
C PRO A 57 8.73 12.37 1.08
N ALA A 58 8.39 12.60 -0.19
CA ALA A 58 9.22 12.12 -1.28
C ALA A 58 10.57 12.82 -1.12
N PHE A 59 11.58 12.08 -0.69
CA PHE A 59 12.94 12.57 -0.79
C PHE A 59 13.32 12.44 -2.26
N ASP A 60 13.45 13.57 -2.95
CA ASP A 60 14.17 13.60 -4.20
C ASP A 60 15.61 13.14 -3.89
N LEU A 61 16.02 12.04 -4.53
CA LEU A 61 17.39 11.53 -4.50
C LEU A 61 18.23 12.30 -5.52
#